data_AF-A0A968BTL5-F1
#
_entry.id   AF-A0A968BTL5-F1
#
_cell.length_a   1.000
_cell.length_b   1.000
_cell.length_c   1.000
_cell.angle_alpha   90.00
_cell.angle_beta   90.00
_cell.angle_gamma   90.00
#
_symmetry.space_group_name_H-M   'P 1'
#
loop_
_entity.id
_entity.type
_entity.pdbx_description
1 polymer ?
#
loop_
_entity_poly.entity_id
_entity_poly.type
_entity_poly.pdbx_seq_one_letter_code
_entity_poly.pdbx_strand_id
1 'polypeptide(L)'
;VGFLNAVGGWLARSVAAIGGWLFYGALVLIAVRLLGGKAKLPVFLGTVAVYIVPGLLAILQPIPCLGLVLALVGTVWSIVVYMKATSVVTGLDAGRSIVAVVAPILVITALSILIFGLITVWFAIIF
;
A
#
# COMPACT_ATOMS: atom_id res chain seq x y z
N VAL A 1 -25.54 -5.18 -17.89
CA VAL A 1 -24.90 -4.21 -16.97
C VAL A 1 -24.89 -2.85 -17.66
N GLY A 2 -25.59 -1.85 -17.14
CA GLY A 2 -25.76 -0.55 -17.80
C GLY A 2 -24.61 0.43 -17.57
N PHE A 3 -24.54 1.49 -18.39
CA PHE A 3 -23.51 2.55 -18.32
C PHE A 3 -23.35 3.13 -16.90
N LEU A 4 -24.45 3.50 -16.25
CA LEU A 4 -24.42 4.08 -14.89
C LEU A 4 -23.82 3.12 -13.84
N ASN A 5 -24.06 1.82 -13.99
CA ASN A 5 -23.47 0.81 -13.10
C ASN A 5 -21.96 0.68 -13.35
N ALA A 6 -21.53 0.69 -14.61
CA ALA A 6 -20.10 0.66 -14.95
C ALA A 6 -19.35 1.89 -14.42
N VAL A 7 -19.93 3.08 -14.58
CA VAL A 7 -19.37 4.34 -14.05
C VAL A 7 -19.34 4.32 -12.52
N GLY A 8 -20.43 3.91 -11.87
CA GLY A 8 -20.49 3.78 -10.41
C GLY A 8 -19.45 2.79 -9.88
N GLY A 9 -19.31 1.62 -10.52
CA GLY A 9 -18.31 0.62 -10.15
C GLY A 9 -16.87 1.05 -10.41
N TRP A 10 -16.60 1.87 -11.42
CA TRP A 10 -15.29 2.47 -11.63
C TRP A 10 -14.97 3.52 -10.55
N LEU A 11 -15.90 4.44 -10.27
CA LEU A 11 -15.74 5.46 -9.23
C LEU A 11 -15.50 4.84 -7.84
N ALA A 12 -16.31 3.84 -7.47
CA ALA A 12 -16.17 3.17 -6.18
C ALA A 12 -14.78 2.53 -6.02
N ARG A 13 -14.26 1.86 -7.07
CA ARG A 13 -12.91 1.27 -7.05
C ARG A 13 -11.82 2.32 -6.93
N SER A 14 -11.93 3.42 -7.67
CA SER A 14 -10.95 4.51 -7.63
C SER A 14 -10.89 5.17 -6.24
N VAL A 15 -12.06 5.49 -5.66
CA VAL A 15 -12.14 6.07 -4.31
C VAL A 15 -11.63 5.09 -3.25
N ALA A 16 -11.98 3.80 -3.36
CA ALA A 16 -11.47 2.77 -2.45
C ALA A 16 -9.95 2.61 -2.55
N ALA A 17 -9.38 2.64 -3.76
CA ALA A 17 -7.93 2.54 -3.97
C ALA A 17 -7.19 3.74 -3.35
N ILE A 18 -7.68 4.96 -3.57
CA ILE A 18 -7.09 6.17 -2.97
C ILE A 18 -7.23 6.14 -1.44
N GLY A 19 -8.41 5.77 -0.93
CA GLY A 19 -8.66 5.66 0.51
C GLY A 19 -7.76 4.62 1.17
N GLY A 20 -7.62 3.44 0.57
CA GLY A 20 -6.73 2.38 1.04
C GLY A 20 -5.26 2.81 1.02
N TRP A 21 -4.83 3.51 -0.03
CA TRP A 21 -3.48 4.04 -0.12
C TRP A 21 -3.18 5.13 0.93
N LEU A 22 -4.11 6.07 1.14
CA LEU A 22 -3.99 7.11 2.17
C LEU A 22 -3.95 6.50 3.58
N PHE A 23 -4.82 5.53 3.83
CA PHE A 23 -4.87 4.81 5.11
C PHE A 23 -3.59 4.05 5.37
N TYR A 24 -3.09 3.30 4.38
CA TYR A 24 -1.81 2.61 4.46
C TYR A 24 -0.66 3.59 4.72
N GLY A 25 -0.59 4.71 3.99
CA GLY A 25 0.43 5.74 4.21
C GLY A 25 0.38 6.33 5.62
N ALA A 26 -0.81 6.50 6.20
CA ALA A 26 -0.95 6.93 7.59
C ALA A 26 -0.39 5.88 8.58
N LEU A 27 -0.64 4.58 8.35
CA LEU A 27 -0.07 3.51 9.18
C LEU A 27 1.46 3.46 9.09
N VAL A 28 2.02 3.60 7.87
CA VAL A 28 3.47 3.70 7.69
C VAL A 28 4.01 4.92 8.45
N LEU A 29 3.34 6.06 8.41
CA LEU A 29 3.78 7.25 9.15
C LEU A 29 3.74 7.03 10.67
N ILE A 30 2.77 6.28 11.19
CA ILE A 30 2.74 5.89 12.60
C ILE A 30 4.00 5.06 12.92
N ALA A 31 4.30 4.03 12.13
CA ALA A 31 5.50 3.20 12.31
C ALA A 31 6.80 4.03 12.21
N VAL A 32 6.89 4.95 11.25
CA VAL A 32 7.98 5.91 11.10
C VAL A 32 8.17 6.73 12.38
N ARG A 33 7.09 7.26 12.97
CA ARG A 33 7.15 8.06 14.20
C ARG A 33 7.63 7.24 15.39
N LEU A 34 7.19 5.99 15.49
CA LEU A 34 7.68 5.06 16.52
C LEU A 34 9.18 4.78 16.36
N LEU A 35 9.71 4.83 15.14
CA LEU A 35 11.13 4.63 14.82
C LEU A 35 11.96 5.93 14.86
N GLY A 36 11.36 7.05 15.27
CA GLY A 36 12.03 8.34 15.47
C GLY A 36 11.99 9.31 14.28
N GLY A 37 11.24 8.99 13.22
CA GLY A 37 11.05 9.88 12.07
C GLY A 37 10.15 11.08 12.38
N LYS A 38 10.42 12.23 11.75
CA LYS A 38 9.79 13.53 12.09
C LYS A 38 8.86 14.10 11.01
N ALA A 39 8.53 13.31 9.98
CA ALA A 39 7.73 13.78 8.87
C ALA A 39 6.29 14.17 9.28
N LYS A 40 5.77 15.22 8.65
CA LYS A 40 4.34 15.60 8.72
C LYS A 40 3.55 14.83 7.66
N LEU A 41 2.30 14.49 7.95
CA LEU A 41 1.45 13.67 7.08
C LEU A 41 1.32 14.20 5.64
N PRO A 42 1.05 15.50 5.39
CA PRO A 42 0.93 16.00 4.02
C PRO A 42 2.23 15.89 3.22
N VAL A 43 3.36 16.20 3.87
CA VAL A 43 4.69 16.12 3.25
C VAL A 43 5.06 14.67 2.97
N PHE A 44 4.76 13.77 3.91
CA PHE A 44 4.99 12.33 3.74
C PHE A 44 4.20 11.79 2.55
N LEU A 45 2.87 11.96 2.55
CA LEU A 45 1.99 11.45 1.48
C LEU A 45 2.35 12.05 0.11
N GLY A 46 2.62 13.35 0.05
CA GLY A 46 3.05 13.99 -1.20
C GLY A 46 4.37 13.43 -1.73
N THR A 47 5.31 13.08 -0.85
CA THR A 47 6.61 12.53 -1.27
C THR A 47 6.50 11.07 -1.68
N VAL A 48 5.78 10.24 -0.91
CA VAL A 48 5.64 8.82 -1.26
C VAL A 48 4.76 8.58 -2.48
N ALA A 49 3.94 9.55 -2.89
CA ALA A 49 3.14 9.50 -4.12
C ALA A 49 3.99 9.29 -5.38
N VAL A 50 5.27 9.67 -5.38
CA VAL A 50 6.20 9.47 -6.50
C VAL A 50 6.38 7.99 -6.87
N TYR A 51 6.02 7.06 -5.97
CA TYR A 51 6.00 5.61 -6.27
C TYR A 51 5.12 5.24 -7.47
N ILE A 52 4.13 6.07 -7.83
CA ILE A 52 3.24 5.83 -8.96
C ILE A 52 3.97 5.86 -10.30
N VAL A 53 5.06 6.64 -10.40
CA VAL A 53 5.79 6.88 -11.66
C VAL A 53 6.32 5.58 -12.26
N PRO A 54 7.12 4.76 -11.55
CA PRO A 54 7.52 3.45 -12.07
C PRO A 54 6.34 2.49 -12.26
N GLY A 55 5.26 2.65 -11.48
CA GLY A 55 4.05 1.84 -11.59
C GLY A 55 3.31 2.03 -12.92
N LEU A 56 3.51 3.17 -13.60
CA LEU A 56 2.94 3.43 -14.94
C LEU A 56 3.43 2.44 -15.99
N LEU A 57 4.55 1.73 -15.76
CA LEU A 57 5.00 0.64 -16.65
C LEU A 57 3.95 -0.47 -16.79
N ALA A 58 3.05 -0.63 -15.81
CA ALA A 58 1.94 -1.58 -15.90
C ALA A 58 0.93 -1.24 -17.00
N ILE A 59 0.89 0.00 -17.51
CA ILE A 59 0.04 0.39 -18.65
C ILE A 59 0.44 -0.38 -19.92
N LEU A 60 1.69 -0.84 -20.01
CA LEU A 60 2.21 -1.62 -21.14
C LEU A 60 1.86 -3.11 -21.05
N GLN A 61 1.05 -3.53 -20.06
CA GLN A 61 0.51 -4.89 -19.93
C GLN A 61 -0.07 -5.51 -21.21
N PRO A 62 -0.77 -4.77 -22.09
CA PRO A 62 -1.36 -5.34 -23.30
C PRO A 62 -0.34 -5.87 -24.33
N ILE A 63 0.95 -5.54 -24.17
CA ILE A 63 2.01 -5.99 -25.08
C ILE A 63 2.33 -7.46 -24.78
N PRO A 64 2.20 -8.38 -25.77
CA PRO A 64 2.51 -9.80 -25.56
C PRO A 64 3.98 -9.98 -25.13
N CYS A 65 4.21 -10.88 -24.17
CA CYS A 65 5.51 -11.23 -23.56
C CYS A 65 6.23 -10.12 -22.78
N LEU A 66 6.25 -8.88 -23.27
CA LEU A 66 6.94 -7.76 -22.61
C LEU A 66 6.09 -7.10 -21.51
N GLY A 67 4.77 -7.09 -21.67
CA GLY A 67 3.87 -6.42 -20.73
C GLY A 67 3.91 -6.99 -19.31
N LEU A 68 4.11 -8.29 -19.17
CA LEU A 68 4.27 -8.93 -17.84
C LEU A 68 5.58 -8.54 -17.17
N VAL A 69 6.68 -8.57 -17.92
CA VAL A 69 8.01 -8.22 -17.42
C VAL A 69 8.05 -6.76 -16.99
N LEU A 70 7.52 -5.85 -17.82
CA LEU A 70 7.47 -4.41 -17.52
C LEU A 70 6.58 -4.10 -16.31
N ALA A 71 5.44 -4.79 -16.17
CA ALA A 71 4.58 -4.64 -15.00
C ALA A 71 5.28 -5.11 -13.71
N LEU A 72 6.00 -6.24 -13.76
CA LEU A 72 6.75 -6.75 -12.61
C LEU A 72 7.89 -5.79 -12.22
N VAL A 73 8.68 -5.34 -13.20
CA VAL A 73 9.75 -4.37 -12.98
C VAL A 73 9.20 -3.07 -12.41
N GLY A 74 8.11 -2.55 -12.97
CA GLY A 74 7.43 -1.37 -12.45
C GLY A 74 6.96 -1.54 -11.01
N THR A 75 6.40 -2.71 -10.68
CA THR A 75 5.93 -3.03 -9.32
C THR A 75 7.07 -3.06 -8.32
N VAL A 76 8.15 -3.79 -8.62
CA VAL A 76 9.32 -3.87 -7.73
C VAL A 76 9.95 -2.49 -7.55
N TRP A 77 10.08 -1.73 -8.64
CA TRP A 77 10.67 -0.40 -8.60
C TRP A 77 9.80 0.60 -7.83
N SER A 78 8.46 0.54 -7.98
CA SER A 78 7.51 1.30 -7.15
C SER A 78 7.72 1.07 -5.66
N ILE A 79 7.92 -0.19 -5.24
CA ILE A 79 8.16 -0.53 -3.84
C ILE A 79 9.48 0.11 -3.35
N VAL A 80 10.55 -0.01 -4.15
CA VAL A 80 11.86 0.58 -3.81
C VAL A 80 11.77 2.11 -3.71
N VAL A 81 11.07 2.76 -4.64
CA VAL A 81 10.86 4.22 -4.61
C VAL A 81 10.05 4.61 -3.38
N TYR A 82 9.03 3.85 -2.99
CA TYR A 82 8.25 4.12 -1.77
C TYR A 82 9.13 4.06 -0.51
N MET A 83 9.98 3.03 -0.39
CA MET A 83 10.92 2.88 0.72
C MET A 83 11.95 4.02 0.74
N LYS A 84 12.47 4.39 -0.43
CA LYS A 84 13.44 5.49 -0.54
C LYS A 84 12.81 6.84 -0.23
N ALA A 85 11.62 7.12 -0.75
CA ALA A 85 10.85 8.33 -0.45
C ALA A 85 10.57 8.44 1.05
N THR A 86 10.21 7.32 1.70
CA THR A 86 10.06 7.23 3.16
C THR A 86 11.35 7.60 3.87
N SER A 87 12.49 7.01 3.50
CA SER A 87 13.80 7.36 4.10
C SER A 87 14.12 8.86 3.94
N VAL A 88 13.95 9.40 2.72
CA VAL A 88 14.27 10.80 2.39
C VAL A 88 13.41 11.78 3.19
N VAL A 89 12.09 11.56 3.25
CA VAL A 89 11.17 12.52 3.89
C VAL A 89 11.20 12.43 5.42
N THR A 90 11.59 11.28 5.98
CA THR A 90 11.55 11.03 7.42
C THR A 90 12.91 11.18 8.11
N GLY A 91 14.01 11.11 7.34
CA GLY A 91 15.38 11.10 7.84
C GLY A 91 15.81 9.76 8.45
N LEU A 92 15.01 8.69 8.28
CA LEU A 92 15.36 7.36 8.75
C LEU A 92 16.41 6.72 7.84
N ASP A 93 17.29 5.88 8.42
CA ASP A 93 18.17 5.01 7.64
C ASP A 93 17.35 4.01 6.80
N ALA A 94 18.03 3.39 5.82
CA ALA A 94 17.37 2.48 4.89
C ALA A 94 16.71 1.28 5.60
N GLY A 95 17.37 0.70 6.62
CA GLY A 95 16.85 -0.44 7.37
C GLY A 95 15.59 -0.09 8.14
N ARG A 96 15.61 1.00 8.90
CA ARG A 96 14.42 1.49 9.63
C ARG A 96 13.29 1.89 8.69
N SER A 97 13.60 2.43 7.52
CA SER A 97 12.58 2.78 6.53
C SER A 97 11.89 1.54 5.97
N ILE A 98 12.64 0.47 5.67
CA ILE A 98 12.07 -0.81 5.24
C ILE A 98 11.16 -1.37 6.33
N VAL A 99 11.63 -1.40 7.57
CA VAL A 99 10.82 -1.88 8.72
C VAL A 99 9.55 -1.05 8.88
N ALA A 100 9.63 0.28 8.77
CA ALA A 100 8.47 1.16 8.87
C ALA A 100 7.42 0.88 7.79
N VAL A 101 7.86 0.59 6.56
CA VAL A 101 6.96 0.27 5.44
C VAL A 101 6.35 -1.13 5.61
N VAL A 102 7.12 -2.10 6.07
CA VAL A 102 6.66 -3.50 6.19
C VAL A 102 5.80 -3.74 7.45
N ALA A 103 6.06 -3.00 8.54
CA ALA A 103 5.39 -3.21 9.82
C ALA A 103 3.85 -3.18 9.76
N PRO A 104 3.20 -2.19 9.09
CA PRO A 104 1.75 -2.19 8.95
C PRO A 104 1.18 -3.45 8.31
N ILE A 105 1.88 -4.01 7.30
CA ILE A 105 1.44 -5.22 6.62
C ILE A 105 1.45 -6.40 7.61
N LEU A 106 2.56 -6.58 8.34
CA LEU A 106 2.67 -7.65 9.32
C LEU A 106 1.61 -7.54 10.42
N VAL A 107 1.36 -6.33 10.92
CA VAL A 107 0.35 -6.07 11.95
C VAL A 107 -1.06 -6.36 11.44
N ILE A 108 -1.42 -5.88 10.24
CA ILE A 108 -2.73 -6.15 9.65
C ILE A 108 -2.91 -7.65 9.43
N THR A 109 -1.92 -8.34 8.85
CA THR A 109 -2.01 -9.78 8.61
C THR A 109 -2.18 -10.56 9.92
N ALA A 110 -1.41 -10.24 10.97
CA ALA A 110 -1.55 -10.87 12.26
C ALA A 110 -2.94 -10.65 12.89
N LEU A 111 -3.46 -9.41 12.83
CA LEU A 111 -4.80 -9.08 13.31
C LEU A 111 -5.89 -9.81 12.52
N SER A 112 -5.76 -9.90 11.19
CA SER A 112 -6.70 -10.65 10.34
C SER A 112 -6.73 -12.13 10.70
N ILE A 113 -5.59 -12.76 10.95
CA ILE A 113 -5.51 -14.17 11.38
C ILE A 113 -6.19 -14.35 12.74
N LEU A 114 -5.93 -13.45 13.69
CA LEU A 114 -6.52 -13.52 15.03
C LEU A 114 -8.05 -13.40 14.95
N ILE A 115 -8.56 -12.39 14.23
CA ILE A 115 -9.99 -12.18 14.06
C ILE A 115 -10.64 -13.40 13.38
N PHE A 116 -10.01 -13.95 12.34
CA PHE A 116 -10.50 -15.15 11.67
C PHE A 116 -10.57 -16.35 12.64
N GLY A 117 -9.52 -16.57 13.44
CA GLY A 117 -9.51 -17.59 14.49
C GLY A 117 -10.63 -17.38 15.53
N LEU A 118 -10.85 -16.13 15.96
CA LEU A 118 -11.88 -15.81 16.93
C LEU A 118 -13.29 -16.07 16.37
N ILE A 119 -13.52 -15.67 15.11
CA ILE A 119 -14.78 -15.91 14.40
C ILE A 119 -15.03 -17.41 14.26
N THR A 120 -14.03 -18.19 13.84
CA THR A 120 -14.18 -19.65 13.69
C THR A 120 -14.50 -20.34 15.02
N VAL A 121 -13.84 -19.97 16.12
CA VAL A 121 -14.17 -20.48 17.47
C VAL A 121 -15.59 -20.08 17.88
N TRP A 122 -15.98 -18.83 17.65
CA TRP A 122 -17.32 -18.34 17.97
C TRP A 122 -18.42 -19.11 17.21
N PHE A 123 -18.22 -19.38 15.92
CA PHE A 123 -19.11 -20.22 15.12
C PHE A 123 -19.18 -21.65 15.67
N ALA A 124 -18.05 -22.23 16.08
CA ALA A 124 -18.02 -23.59 16.66
C ALA A 124 -18.67 -23.72 18.04
N ILE A 125 -18.88 -22.62 18.76
CA ILE A 125 -19.59 -22.61 20.05
C ILE A 125 -21.10 -22.46 19.86
N ILE A 126 -21.53 -21.69 18.87
CA ILE A 126 -22.96 -21.40 18.62
C ILE A 126 -23.66 -22.52 17.84
N PHE A 127 -22.93 -23.21 16.97
CA PHE A 127 -23.43 -24.30 16.14
C PHE A 127 -22.82 -25.65 16.57
#